data_AF-A0A7W8QKZ1-F1
#
_entry.id   AF-A0A7W8QKZ1-F1
#
_cell.length_a   1.000
_cell.length_b   1.000
_cell.length_c   1.000
_cell.angle_alpha   90.00
_cell.angle_beta   90.00
_cell.angle_gamma   90.00
#
_symmetry.space_group_name_H-M   'P 1'
#
loop_
_entity.id
_entity.type
_entity.pdbx_description
1 polymer ?
#
loop_
_entity_poly.entity_id
_entity_poly.type
_entity_poly.pdbx_seq_one_letter_code
_entity_poly.pdbx_strand_id
1 'polypeptide(L)' 'MKRGITVGAGPAVGVLIGVALGVSLEDIGLGIAIGLVLAVAFGIGFSGRR' A
#
# COMPACT_ATOMS: atom_id res chain seq x y z
N MET A 1 11.61 -23.34 -4.73
CA MET A 1 10.30 -22.81 -4.33
C MET A 1 10.36 -21.27 -4.36
N LYS A 2 9.83 -20.62 -5.40
CA LYS A 2 9.68 -19.17 -5.41
C LYS A 2 8.52 -18.85 -4.46
N ARG A 3 8.80 -18.38 -3.24
CA ARG A 3 7.79 -17.73 -2.40
C ARG A 3 7.40 -16.44 -3.12
N GLY A 4 6.48 -16.56 -4.07
CA GLY A 4 5.77 -15.40 -4.59
C GLY A 4 5.17 -14.73 -3.37
N ILE A 5 5.58 -13.49 -3.10
CA ILE A 5 4.92 -12.68 -2.10
C ILE A 5 3.49 -12.54 -2.64
N THR A 6 2.55 -13.33 -2.11
CA THR A 6 1.13 -13.07 -2.33
C THR A 6 0.84 -11.81 -1.53
N VAL A 7 1.20 -10.67 -2.12
CA VAL A 7 0.91 -9.37 -1.53
C VAL A 7 -0.61 -9.35 -1.38
N GLY A 8 -1.10 -9.31 -0.14
CA GLY A 8 -2.52 -9.14 0.11
C GLY A 8 -3.02 -7.93 -0.68
N ALA A 9 -4.28 -7.96 -1.13
CA ALA A 9 -4.84 -6.85 -1.91
C ALA A 9 -4.65 -5.49 -1.21
N GLY A 10 -4.70 -5.46 0.12
CA GLY A 10 -4.51 -4.24 0.91
C GLY A 10 -3.14 -3.58 0.74
N PRO A 11 -2.02 -4.26 1.04
CA PRO A 11 -0.70 -3.69 0.83
C PRO A 11 -0.42 -3.26 -0.62
N ALA A 12 -0.91 -4.03 -1.60
CA ALA A 12 -0.75 -3.67 -3.01
C ALA A 12 -1.47 -2.36 -3.36
N VAL A 13 -2.72 -2.21 -2.91
CA VAL A 13 -3.52 -1.00 -3.13
C VAL A 13 -2.89 0.20 -2.42
N GLY A 14 -2.44 0.04 -1.17
CA GLY A 14 -1.81 1.12 -0.42
C GLY A 14 -0.55 1.66 -1.09
N VAL A 15 0.33 0.77 -1.57
CA VAL A 15 1.56 1.17 -2.28
C VAL A 15 1.24 1.90 -3.59
N LEU A 16 0.29 1.41 -4.39
CA LEU A 16 -0.10 2.06 -5.64
C LEU A 16 -0.66 3.47 -5.42
N ILE A 17 -1.53 3.64 -4.42
CA ILE A 17 -2.10 4.95 -4.08
C ILE A 17 -1.00 5.88 -3.56
N GLY A 18 -0.12 5.40 -2.69
CA GLY A 18 0.99 6.21 -2.16
C GLY A 18 1.92 6.73 -3.24
N VAL A 19 2.29 5.88 -4.21
CA VAL A 19 3.12 6.29 -5.35
C VAL A 19 2.39 7.31 -6.22
N ALA A 20 1.11 7.09 -6.53
CA ALA A 20 0.33 8.03 -7.34
C ALA A 20 0.21 9.40 -6.68
N LEU A 21 -0.01 9.42 -5.35
CA LEU A 21 -0.06 10.66 -4.57
C LEU A 21 1.31 11.34 -4.48
N GLY A 22 2.38 10.59 -4.26
CA GLY A 22 3.73 11.14 -4.21
C GLY A 22 4.14 11.81 -5.52
N VAL A 23 3.78 11.21 -6.66
CA VAL A 23 4.00 11.81 -7.99
C VAL A 23 3.12 13.05 -8.18
N SER A 24 1.84 12.99 -7.80
CA SER A 24 0.90 14.10 -7.97
C SER A 24 1.22 15.32 -7.11
N LEU A 25 1.85 15.11 -5.95
CA LEU A 25 2.21 16.15 -4.99
C LEU A 25 3.65 16.62 -5.15
N GLU A 26 4.41 16.05 -6.10
CA GLU A 26 5.86 16.26 -6.26
C GLU A 26 6.66 16.02 -4.96
N ASP A 27 6.09 15.27 -4.02
CA ASP A 27 6.67 14.92 -2.73
C ASP A 27 6.57 13.41 -2.51
N ILE A 28 7.64 12.72 -2.90
CA ILE A 28 7.74 11.27 -2.75
C ILE A 28 7.77 10.86 -1.28
N GLY A 29 8.32 11.70 -0.39
CA GLY A 29 8.37 11.40 1.05
C GLY A 29 6.96 11.32 1.64
N LEU A 30 6.12 12.29 1.31
CA LEU A 30 4.73 12.33 1.71
C LEU A 30 3.91 11.20 1.04
N GLY A 31 4.14 10.93 -0.24
CA GLY A 31 3.51 9.79 -0.94
C GLY A 31 3.82 8.44 -0.31
N ILE A 32 5.08 8.19 0.07
CA ILE A 32 5.49 6.96 0.77
C ILE A 32 4.80 6.86 2.14
N ALA A 33 4.76 7.95 2.91
CA ALA A 33 4.13 7.97 4.22
C ALA A 33 2.64 7.60 4.13
N ILE A 34 1.90 8.22 3.20
CA ILE A 34 0.48 7.91 2.97
C ILE A 34 0.32 6.48 2.47
N GLY A 35 1.14 6.05 1.52
CA GLY A 35 1.08 4.69 0.95
C GLY A 35 1.26 3.60 1.99
N LEU A 36 2.21 3.77 2.92
CA LEU A 36 2.44 2.83 4.01
C LEU A 36 1.26 2.79 4.98
N VAL A 37 0.69 3.94 5.35
CA VAL A 37 -0.50 4.01 6.22
C VAL A 37 -1.68 3.30 5.57
N LEU A 38 -1.94 3.53 4.29
CA LEU A 38 -3.00 2.87 3.53
C LEU A 38 -2.75 1.38 3.38
N ALA A 39 -1.51 0.97 3.11
CA ALA A 39 -1.13 -0.44 2.98
C ALA A 39 -1.42 -1.22 4.27
N VAL A 40 -1.13 -0.61 5.43
CA VAL A 40 -1.43 -1.19 6.75
C VAL A 40 -2.94 -1.18 7.02
N ALA A 41 -3.62 -0.06 6.82
CA ALA A 41 -5.06 0.06 7.05
C ALA A 41 -5.87 -0.94 6.21
N PHE A 42 -5.56 -1.05 4.92
CA PHE A 42 -6.18 -2.03 4.04
C PHE A 42 -5.69 -3.45 4.33
N GLY A 43 -4.42 -3.64 4.68
CA GLY A 43 -3.91 -4.95 5.11
C GLY A 43 -4.69 -5.52 6.30
N ILE A 44 -4.93 -4.71 7.32
CA ILE A 44 -5.71 -5.07 8.50
C ILE A 44 -7.20 -5.25 8.12
N GLY A 45 -7.77 -4.30 7.38
CA GLY A 45 -9.19 -4.33 7.00
C GLY A 45 -9.58 -5.50 6.08
N PHE A 46 -8.71 -5.88 5.15
CA PHE A 46 -8.92 -7.05 4.29
C PHE A 46 -8.53 -8.37 4.97
N SER A 47 -7.58 -8.36 5.92
CA SER A 47 -7.24 -9.56 6.68
C SER A 47 -8.35 -9.96 7.66
N GLY A 48 -9.16 -9.02 8.14
CA GLY A 48 -10.32 -9.30 9.01
C GLY A 48 -11.57 -9.80 8.28
N ARG A 49 -11.55 -9.88 6.93
CA ARG A 49 -12.71 -10.27 6.10
C ARG A 49 -12.53 -11.65 5.44
N ARG A 50 -11.79 -12.56 6.07
CA ARG A 50 -11.62 -13.96 5.64
C ARG A 50 -12.05 -14.92 6.72
#